data_AF-A0A556TK72-F1
#
_entry.id   AF-A0A556TK72-F1
#
_cell.length_a   1.000
_cell.length_b   1.000
_cell.length_c   1.000
_cell.angle_alpha   90.00
_cell.angle_beta   90.00
_cell.angle_gamma   90.00
#
_symmetry.space_group_name_H-M   'P 1'
#
loop_
_entity.id
_entity.type
_entity.pdbx_description
1 polymer ?
#
loop_
_entity_poly.entity_id
_entity_poly.type
_entity_poly.pdbx_seq_one_letter_code
_entity_poly.pdbx_strand_id
1 'polypeptide(L)'
;MCSRDLTIAGVKKLRKERSEISEWMNMMIRDHPDVVTGLIYGTTYEKRKIILLKIGVRSTEKKKVIWMDCGIHAREWISPAFCQHFVKEILGSYKTDPKISEMLKHLDLYVTPVLNMDGYVYSWKDNTTRLWRKTRSPGSGNCTCFGTDLNRNFYANWGNPNSGSSRDFARLIGIPFSFTFELRDKGHYGFQLPEDQIQPACEEAYQGVLSIITYVHDKTFIRGAATGITATLWSVFLALWLSSATV
;
A
#
# COMPACT_ATOMS: atom_id res chain seq x y z
N MET A 1 29.15 -2.93 7.01
CA MET A 1 29.06 -1.56 7.58
C MET A 1 27.59 -1.29 7.88
N CYS A 2 27.20 -1.57 9.12
CA CYS A 2 25.83 -1.50 9.60
C CYS A 2 25.50 -0.04 9.91
N SER A 3 24.69 0.63 9.08
CA SER A 3 24.36 2.03 9.29
C SER A 3 23.47 2.18 10.53
N ARG A 4 24.07 2.84 11.53
CA ARG A 4 23.48 3.35 12.76
C ARG A 4 22.65 4.61 12.53
N ASP A 5 22.18 4.88 11.30
CA ASP A 5 21.55 6.17 10.94
C ASP A 5 20.05 6.27 11.22
N LEU A 6 19.43 5.23 11.79
CA LEU A 6 18.26 5.42 12.63
C LEU A 6 18.69 5.67 14.08
N THR A 7 19.50 6.71 14.29
CA THR A 7 19.55 7.28 15.63
C THR A 7 18.15 7.75 15.98
N ILE A 8 17.80 7.60 17.24
CA ILE A 8 16.63 8.20 17.90
C ILE A 8 16.46 9.70 17.54
N ALA A 9 17.48 10.38 17.00
CA ALA A 9 17.40 11.74 16.44
C ALA A 9 16.67 11.82 15.08
N GLY A 10 16.80 10.82 14.20
CA GLY A 10 16.06 10.76 12.93
C GLY A 10 14.56 10.53 13.16
N VAL A 11 14.21 9.66 14.10
CA VAL A 11 12.82 9.42 14.54
C VAL A 11 12.28 10.59 15.37
N LYS A 12 13.10 11.25 16.21
CA LYS A 12 12.71 12.49 16.92
C LYS A 12 12.47 13.68 15.99
N LYS A 13 13.05 13.67 14.78
CA LYS A 13 12.87 14.70 13.75
C LYS A 13 11.76 14.36 12.73
N LEU A 14 11.05 13.24 12.93
CA LEU A 14 9.95 12.76 12.08
C LEU A 14 8.59 12.92 12.80
N ARG A 15 8.45 13.95 13.64
CA ARG A 15 7.36 14.01 14.63
C ARG A 15 6.49 15.27 14.59
N LYS A 16 6.49 16.09 13.55
CA LYS A 16 5.56 17.23 13.51
C LYS A 16 5.46 17.84 12.12
N GLU A 17 4.25 17.79 11.56
CA GLU A 17 3.74 18.62 10.45
C GLU A 17 3.73 18.01 9.03
N ARG A 18 2.82 18.57 8.22
CA ARG A 18 2.53 18.24 6.80
C ARG A 18 3.75 18.05 5.90
N SER A 19 4.83 18.75 6.21
CA SER A 19 6.07 18.81 5.44
C SER A 19 6.80 17.48 5.45
N GLU A 20 6.85 16.77 6.59
CA GLU A 20 7.79 15.66 6.77
C GLU A 20 7.49 14.45 5.87
N ILE A 21 6.22 13.99 5.80
CA ILE A 21 5.87 12.85 4.91
C ILE A 21 6.01 13.24 3.44
N SER A 22 5.63 14.46 3.06
CA SER A 22 5.75 14.93 1.68
C SER A 22 7.21 15.08 1.27
N GLU A 23 8.06 15.59 2.17
CA GLU A 23 9.51 15.69 1.99
C GLU A 23 10.16 14.31 1.92
N TRP A 24 9.76 13.38 2.80
CA TRP A 24 10.20 11.99 2.77
C TRP A 24 9.84 11.32 1.44
N MET A 25 8.61 11.48 0.94
CA MET A 25 8.24 10.96 -0.38
C MET A 25 9.12 11.55 -1.49
N ASN A 26 9.36 12.87 -1.45
CA ASN A 26 10.25 13.51 -2.40
C ASN A 26 11.70 13.02 -2.28
N MET A 27 12.19 12.72 -1.07
CA MET A 27 13.48 12.07 -0.86
C MET A 27 13.52 10.69 -1.52
N MET A 28 12.52 9.84 -1.27
CA MET A 28 12.47 8.49 -1.87
C MET A 28 12.47 8.55 -3.41
N ILE A 29 11.81 9.54 -4.01
CA ILE A 29 11.80 9.73 -5.47
C ILE A 29 13.18 10.20 -5.97
N ARG A 30 13.81 11.16 -5.28
CA ARG A 30 15.11 11.72 -5.69
C ARG A 30 16.26 10.75 -5.52
N ASP A 31 16.25 9.97 -4.44
CA ASP A 31 17.38 9.13 -4.05
C ASP A 31 17.33 7.75 -4.72
N HIS A 32 16.17 7.37 -5.27
CA HIS A 32 15.95 6.09 -5.96
C HIS A 32 15.26 6.24 -7.33
N PRO A 33 15.78 7.08 -8.24
CA PRO A 33 15.12 7.42 -9.51
C PRO A 33 15.08 6.25 -10.52
N ASP A 34 15.86 5.18 -10.26
CA ASP A 34 15.87 3.95 -11.05
C ASP A 34 14.66 3.04 -10.79
N VAL A 35 14.03 3.16 -9.62
CA VAL A 35 12.97 2.25 -9.17
C VAL A 35 11.75 2.97 -8.58
N VAL A 36 11.84 4.25 -8.20
CA VAL A 36 10.73 5.02 -7.61
C VAL A 36 10.26 6.13 -8.55
N THR A 37 8.95 6.29 -8.69
CA THR A 37 8.31 7.44 -9.34
C THR A 37 7.14 7.94 -8.50
N GLY A 38 7.05 9.26 -8.30
CA GLY A 38 5.88 9.87 -7.66
C GLY A 38 4.77 10.15 -8.66
N LEU A 39 3.53 9.77 -8.34
CA LEU A 39 2.35 10.06 -9.15
C LEU A 39 1.31 10.79 -8.30
N ILE A 40 0.81 11.92 -8.82
CA ILE A 40 -0.34 12.62 -8.22
C ILE A 40 -1.58 12.01 -8.87
N TYR A 41 -2.47 11.42 -8.07
CA TYR A 41 -3.68 10.76 -8.59
C TYR A 41 -4.97 11.36 -8.03
N GLY A 42 -4.86 12.41 -7.22
CA GLY A 42 -6.02 13.10 -6.70
C GLY A 42 -5.66 14.36 -5.93
N THR A 43 -6.69 15.05 -5.47
CA THR A 43 -6.59 16.21 -4.59
C THR A 43 -7.61 16.08 -3.48
N THR A 44 -7.22 16.39 -2.24
CA THR A 44 -8.11 16.36 -1.08
C THR A 44 -9.12 17.52 -1.09
N TYR A 45 -10.05 17.53 -0.12
CA TYR A 45 -11.04 18.60 0.00
C TYR A 45 -10.36 19.96 0.24
N GLU A 46 -9.38 20.01 1.14
CA GLU A 46 -8.58 21.21 1.45
C GLU A 46 -7.43 21.43 0.45
N LYS A 47 -7.55 20.91 -0.78
CA LYS A 47 -6.67 21.17 -1.93
C LYS A 47 -5.23 20.67 -1.80
N ARG A 48 -5.01 19.57 -1.07
CA ARG A 48 -3.68 18.91 -0.98
C ARG A 48 -3.56 17.82 -2.03
N LYS A 49 -2.39 17.71 -2.65
CA LYS A 49 -2.10 16.62 -3.61
C LYS A 49 -2.12 15.28 -2.88
N ILE A 50 -2.79 14.29 -3.46
CA ILE A 50 -2.70 12.90 -3.03
C ILE A 50 -1.67 12.23 -3.93
N ILE A 51 -0.55 11.84 -3.33
CA ILE A 51 0.62 11.30 -4.04
C ILE A 51 0.75 9.82 -3.69
N LEU A 52 1.06 9.00 -4.69
CA LEU A 52 1.51 7.62 -4.51
C LEU A 52 2.95 7.48 -4.97
N LEU A 53 3.69 6.57 -4.33
CA LEU A 53 4.99 6.08 -4.79
C LEU A 53 4.75 4.82 -5.64
N LYS A 54 5.09 4.90 -6.92
CA LYS A 54 5.22 3.73 -7.80
C LYS A 54 6.63 3.18 -7.61
N ILE A 55 6.76 1.95 -7.13
CA ILE A 55 8.02 1.26 -6.89
C ILE A 55 8.08 0.03 -7.81
N GLY A 56 9.05 -0.01 -8.70
CA GLY A 56 9.25 -1.12 -9.62
C GLY A 56 10.32 -0.83 -10.66
N VAL A 57 11.02 -1.86 -11.13
CA VAL A 57 12.03 -1.67 -12.17
C VAL A 57 11.38 -1.39 -13.51
N ARG A 58 12.05 -0.59 -14.34
CA ARG A 58 11.60 -0.29 -15.71
C ARG A 58 11.51 -1.58 -16.51
N SER A 59 10.42 -1.73 -17.25
CA SER A 59 10.17 -2.85 -18.16
C SER A 59 9.46 -2.32 -19.40
N THR A 60 9.72 -2.94 -20.54
CA THR A 60 8.97 -2.71 -21.78
C THR A 60 7.61 -3.42 -21.74
N GLU A 61 7.50 -4.47 -20.92
CA GLU A 61 6.27 -5.23 -20.74
C GLU A 61 5.32 -4.57 -19.75
N LYS A 62 4.02 -4.78 -19.94
CA LYS A 62 3.00 -4.32 -19.02
C LYS A 62 3.07 -5.11 -17.70
N LYS A 63 3.38 -4.43 -16.61
CA LYS A 63 3.46 -5.01 -15.26
C LYS A 63 2.09 -5.05 -14.59
N LYS A 64 1.89 -6.02 -13.70
CA LYS A 64 0.73 -6.03 -12.79
C LYS A 64 1.01 -5.12 -11.59
N VAL A 65 -0.04 -4.68 -10.90
CA VAL A 65 0.08 -3.73 -9.80
C VAL A 65 -0.40 -4.35 -8.50
N ILE A 66 0.34 -4.10 -7.42
CA ILE A 66 -0.16 -4.25 -6.05
C ILE A 66 -0.35 -2.84 -5.49
N TRP A 67 -1.58 -2.54 -5.06
CA TRP A 67 -1.91 -1.26 -4.46
C TRP A 67 -1.96 -1.40 -2.93
N MET A 68 -1.31 -0.48 -2.23
CA MET A 68 -1.31 -0.38 -0.78
C MET A 68 -1.53 1.07 -0.38
N ASP A 69 -2.65 1.35 0.28
CA ASP A 69 -2.89 2.65 0.93
C ASP A 69 -2.83 2.52 2.45
N CYS A 70 -2.34 3.60 3.06
CA CYS A 70 -2.26 3.78 4.50
C CYS A 70 -2.95 5.10 4.89
N GLY A 71 -3.27 5.25 6.18
CA GLY A 71 -3.82 6.49 6.71
C GLY A 71 -5.16 6.89 6.11
N ILE A 72 -6.02 5.92 5.76
CA ILE A 72 -7.41 6.20 5.36
C ILE A 72 -8.20 6.83 6.53
N HIS A 73 -7.88 6.44 7.76
CA HIS A 73 -8.36 7.08 8.98
C HIS A 73 -7.25 7.89 9.63
N ALA A 74 -7.57 9.13 9.98
CA ALA A 74 -6.59 10.12 10.41
C ALA A 74 -5.83 9.77 11.70
N ARG A 75 -6.51 9.19 12.71
CA ARG A 75 -5.94 8.86 14.02
C ARG A 75 -5.08 7.60 14.07
N GLU A 76 -5.13 6.76 13.04
CA GLU A 76 -4.45 5.45 12.98
C GLU A 76 -2.98 5.64 12.55
N TRP A 77 -2.21 6.37 13.35
CA TRP A 77 -0.87 6.86 12.99
C TRP A 77 0.16 5.76 12.69
N ILE A 78 -0.03 4.55 13.24
CA ILE A 78 0.81 3.40 12.94
C ILE A 78 0.72 2.96 11.47
N SER A 79 -0.40 3.23 10.79
CA SER A 79 -0.59 2.87 9.38
C SER A 79 0.34 3.67 8.44
N PRO A 80 0.38 5.02 8.48
CA PRO A 80 1.39 5.78 7.73
C PRO A 80 2.83 5.46 8.09
N ALA A 81 3.12 5.15 9.36
CA ALA A 81 4.45 4.72 9.79
C ALA A 81 4.84 3.39 9.14
N PHE A 82 3.91 2.42 9.09
CA PHE A 82 4.10 1.15 8.41
C PHE A 82 4.37 1.33 6.91
N CYS A 83 3.59 2.15 6.19
CA CYS A 83 3.85 2.37 4.76
C CYS A 83 5.26 2.94 4.51
N GLN A 84 5.75 3.84 5.37
CA GLN A 84 7.13 4.35 5.27
C GLN A 84 8.17 3.25 5.52
N HIS A 85 7.95 2.42 6.55
CA HIS A 85 8.81 1.28 6.85
C HIS A 85 8.82 0.27 5.70
N PHE A 86 7.65 -0.09 5.16
CA PHE A 86 7.53 -1.00 4.02
C PHE A 86 8.34 -0.51 2.81
N VAL A 87 8.20 0.78 2.45
CA VAL A 87 8.99 1.37 1.35
C VAL A 87 10.48 1.30 1.64
N LYS A 88 10.89 1.64 2.87
CA LYS A 88 12.30 1.55 3.28
C LYS A 88 12.85 0.13 3.12
N GLU A 89 12.14 -0.89 3.61
CA GLU A 89 12.59 -2.28 3.54
C GLU A 89 12.68 -2.77 2.09
N ILE A 90 11.70 -2.45 1.23
CA ILE A 90 11.75 -2.79 -0.20
C ILE A 90 12.95 -2.10 -0.88
N LEU A 91 13.16 -0.80 -0.65
CA LEU A 91 14.27 -0.07 -1.26
C LEU A 91 15.64 -0.47 -0.71
N GLY A 92 15.70 -0.93 0.54
CA GLY A 92 16.92 -1.45 1.16
C GLY A 92 17.33 -2.83 0.66
N SER A 93 16.40 -3.59 0.07
CA SER A 93 16.61 -5.02 -0.26
C SER A 93 16.41 -5.37 -1.73
N TYR A 94 15.78 -4.55 -2.57
CA TYR A 94 15.46 -4.95 -3.95
C TYR A 94 16.65 -5.30 -4.86
N LYS A 95 17.87 -4.84 -4.50
CA LYS A 95 19.12 -5.18 -5.21
C LYS A 95 19.83 -6.40 -4.64
N THR A 96 19.53 -6.79 -3.40
CA THR A 96 20.25 -7.83 -2.66
C THR A 96 19.42 -9.08 -2.40
N ASP A 97 18.11 -8.93 -2.24
CA ASP A 97 17.16 -10.02 -2.09
C ASP A 97 16.68 -10.49 -3.48
N PRO A 98 17.01 -11.72 -3.90
CA PRO A 98 16.63 -12.24 -5.22
C PRO A 98 15.11 -12.32 -5.43
N LYS A 99 14.34 -12.57 -4.36
CA LYS A 99 12.88 -12.69 -4.44
C LYS A 99 12.26 -11.32 -4.66
N ILE A 100 12.68 -10.30 -3.92
CA ILE A 100 12.19 -8.92 -4.10
C ILE A 100 12.61 -8.39 -5.46
N SER A 101 13.86 -8.62 -5.86
CA SER A 101 14.35 -8.26 -7.19
C SER A 101 13.48 -8.84 -8.30
N GLU A 102 13.18 -10.14 -8.21
CA GLU A 102 12.33 -10.84 -9.18
C GLU A 102 10.89 -10.31 -9.19
N MET A 103 10.30 -10.12 -8.01
CA MET A 103 8.95 -9.57 -7.90
C MET A 103 8.83 -8.22 -8.57
N LEU A 104 9.80 -7.32 -8.39
CA LEU A 104 9.76 -5.99 -8.99
C LEU A 104 9.95 -5.98 -10.52
N LYS A 105 10.38 -7.08 -11.15
CA LYS A 105 10.38 -7.19 -12.63
C LYS A 105 8.97 -7.36 -13.19
N HIS A 106 8.11 -8.07 -12.45
CA HIS A 106 6.74 -8.39 -12.88
C HIS A 106 5.67 -7.47 -12.27
N LEU A 107 5.97 -6.87 -11.12
CA LEU A 107 5.05 -6.08 -10.32
C LEU A 107 5.53 -4.63 -10.17
N ASP A 108 4.58 -3.71 -10.24
CA ASP A 108 4.71 -2.39 -9.66
C ASP A 108 3.98 -2.35 -8.31
N LEU A 109 4.64 -1.85 -7.27
CA LEU A 109 4.03 -1.59 -5.97
C LEU A 109 3.60 -0.12 -5.94
N TYR A 110 2.30 0.14 -5.80
CA TYR A 110 1.76 1.49 -5.64
C TYR A 110 1.45 1.72 -4.17
N VAL A 111 2.24 2.57 -3.52
CA VAL A 111 2.13 2.85 -2.08
C VAL A 111 1.67 4.28 -1.85
N THR A 112 0.52 4.44 -1.19
CA THR A 112 0.02 5.75 -0.73
C THR A 112 0.17 5.83 0.80
N PRO A 113 1.17 6.57 1.32
CA PRO A 113 1.45 6.59 2.76
C PRO A 113 0.32 7.23 3.59
N VAL A 114 -0.34 8.24 3.05
CA VAL A 114 -1.46 8.92 3.73
C VAL A 114 -2.55 9.26 2.70
N LEU A 115 -3.61 8.47 2.68
CA LEU A 115 -4.77 8.72 1.82
C LEU A 115 -5.60 9.92 2.32
N ASN A 116 -5.89 9.99 3.63
CA ASN A 116 -6.66 11.06 4.25
C ASN A 116 -5.75 12.18 4.79
N MET A 117 -5.04 12.85 3.89
CA MET A 117 -4.06 13.88 4.30
C MET A 117 -4.71 15.02 5.11
N ASP A 118 -5.91 15.48 4.75
CA ASP A 118 -6.58 16.55 5.50
C ASP A 118 -6.91 16.13 6.93
N GLY A 119 -7.48 14.94 7.11
CA GLY A 119 -7.77 14.40 8.41
C GLY A 119 -6.51 14.15 9.22
N TYR A 120 -5.47 13.55 8.61
CA TYR A 120 -4.20 13.26 9.26
C TYR A 120 -3.60 14.53 9.86
N VAL A 121 -3.50 15.59 9.06
CA VAL A 121 -3.01 16.91 9.51
C VAL A 121 -3.86 17.47 10.63
N TYR A 122 -5.18 17.36 10.52
CA TYR A 122 -6.07 17.81 11.57
C TYR A 122 -5.84 17.05 12.89
N SER A 123 -5.53 15.75 12.84
CA SER A 123 -5.21 14.95 14.04
C SER A 123 -3.90 15.35 14.72
N TRP A 124 -3.00 16.04 14.04
CA TRP A 124 -1.74 16.55 14.60
C TRP A 124 -1.86 17.96 15.20
N LYS A 125 -3.01 18.63 15.04
CA LYS A 125 -3.20 20.02 15.48
C LYS A 125 -3.01 20.16 16.99
N ASP A 126 -3.72 19.36 17.78
CA ASP A 126 -3.63 19.34 19.24
C ASP A 126 -4.30 18.07 19.81
N ASN A 127 -4.28 17.92 21.14
CA ASN A 127 -4.85 16.75 21.81
C ASN A 127 -6.38 16.62 21.63
N THR A 128 -7.10 17.72 21.36
CA THR A 128 -8.55 17.69 21.16
C THR A 128 -8.92 17.11 19.79
N THR A 129 -8.01 17.18 18.83
CA THR A 129 -8.20 16.66 17.47
C THR A 129 -7.49 15.33 17.23
N ARG A 130 -6.63 14.87 18.14
CA ARG A 130 -5.82 13.64 18.02
C ARG A 130 -6.61 12.38 17.64
N LEU A 131 -7.87 12.29 18.07
CA LEU A 131 -8.74 11.15 17.80
C LEU A 131 -9.65 11.35 16.57
N TRP A 132 -9.39 12.39 15.76
CA TRP A 132 -10.10 12.61 14.51
C TRP A 132 -9.88 11.45 13.54
N ARG A 133 -10.94 11.00 12.88
CA ARG A 133 -10.93 9.82 11.99
C ARG A 133 -11.21 10.18 10.54
N LYS A 134 -12.22 11.01 10.32
CA LYS A 134 -12.87 11.27 9.02
C LYS A 134 -12.06 12.21 8.12
N THR A 135 -12.57 12.50 6.92
CA THR A 135 -12.07 13.61 6.09
C THR A 135 -12.33 14.97 6.75
N ARG A 136 -12.00 16.06 6.04
CA ARG A 136 -12.28 17.46 6.44
C ARG A 136 -13.29 18.17 5.54
N SER A 137 -14.06 17.41 4.75
CA SER A 137 -15.19 17.97 4.01
C SER A 137 -16.27 18.54 4.95
N PRO A 138 -17.00 19.60 4.58
CA PRO A 138 -18.14 20.09 5.34
C PRO A 138 -19.29 19.08 5.28
N GLY A 139 -20.15 19.11 6.30
CA GLY A 139 -21.40 18.37 6.30
C GLY A 139 -22.37 18.85 5.22
N SER A 140 -23.40 18.05 4.94
CA SER A 140 -24.46 18.42 4.01
C SER A 140 -25.47 19.38 4.64
N GLY A 141 -26.03 20.28 3.82
CA GLY A 141 -27.06 21.23 4.22
C GLY A 141 -26.60 22.14 5.36
N ASN A 142 -27.44 22.26 6.40
CA ASN A 142 -27.16 23.12 7.57
C ASN A 142 -26.38 22.39 8.69
N CYS A 143 -25.78 21.23 8.40
CA CYS A 143 -25.02 20.49 9.39
C CYS A 143 -23.66 21.15 9.67
N THR A 144 -23.37 21.44 10.95
CA THR A 144 -22.08 21.98 11.39
C THR A 144 -21.00 20.90 11.56
N CYS A 145 -21.35 19.62 11.39
CA CYS A 145 -20.39 18.52 11.47
C CYS A 145 -19.48 18.49 10.25
N PHE A 146 -18.24 18.05 10.44
CA PHE A 146 -17.27 17.86 9.36
C PHE A 146 -16.93 16.38 9.17
N GLY A 147 -16.58 16.05 7.93
CA GLY A 147 -15.92 14.82 7.53
C GLY A 147 -16.87 13.68 7.19
N THR A 148 -16.42 12.87 6.25
CA THR A 148 -16.98 11.57 5.87
C THR A 148 -16.00 10.47 6.28
N ASP A 149 -16.49 9.34 6.76
CA ASP A 149 -15.64 8.15 6.93
C ASP A 149 -15.31 7.59 5.54
N LEU A 150 -14.04 7.68 5.13
CA LEU A 150 -13.61 7.22 3.81
C LEU A 150 -13.86 5.73 3.61
N ASN A 151 -13.70 4.91 4.65
CA ASN A 151 -13.91 3.48 4.57
C ASN A 151 -15.39 3.07 4.76
N ARG A 152 -16.31 4.04 4.60
CA ARG A 152 -17.75 3.85 4.41
C ARG A 152 -18.26 4.56 3.16
N ASN A 153 -17.36 5.07 2.31
CA ASN A 153 -17.68 5.92 1.18
C ASN A 153 -17.37 5.28 -0.19
N PHE A 154 -16.99 4.01 -0.23
CA PHE A 154 -16.83 3.28 -1.49
C PHE A 154 -18.18 2.75 -1.99
N TYR A 155 -18.32 2.58 -3.30
CA TYR A 155 -19.54 2.05 -3.92
C TYR A 155 -19.62 0.52 -3.78
N ALA A 156 -19.69 0.06 -2.53
CA ALA A 156 -19.79 -1.35 -2.16
C ALA A 156 -20.95 -1.54 -1.19
N ASN A 157 -22.12 -1.88 -1.74
CA ASN A 157 -23.37 -2.02 -0.99
C ASN A 157 -23.74 -0.74 -0.18
N TRP A 158 -23.40 0.43 -0.73
CA TRP A 158 -23.41 1.71 -0.04
C TRP A 158 -24.78 2.04 0.59
N GLY A 159 -24.77 2.44 1.86
CA GLY A 159 -25.99 2.74 2.64
C GLY A 159 -26.47 1.62 3.56
N ASN A 160 -25.91 0.41 3.45
CA ASN A 160 -26.22 -0.72 4.34
C ASN A 160 -25.29 -0.80 5.57
N PRO A 161 -25.68 -1.53 6.64
CA PRO A 161 -24.80 -1.79 7.79
C PRO A 161 -23.47 -2.40 7.35
N ASN A 162 -22.36 -1.86 7.86
CA ASN A 162 -20.99 -2.29 7.55
C ASN A 162 -20.62 -2.30 6.05
N SER A 163 -21.24 -1.42 5.26
CA SER A 163 -20.97 -1.27 3.83
C SER A 163 -19.95 -0.18 3.50
N GLY A 164 -19.56 -0.09 2.23
CA GLY A 164 -18.76 1.00 1.68
C GLY A 164 -17.28 0.95 2.02
N SER A 165 -16.76 -0.25 2.32
CA SER A 165 -15.33 -0.45 2.59
C SER A 165 -14.51 -0.50 1.29
N SER A 166 -13.25 -0.07 1.35
CA SER A 166 -12.31 -0.13 0.22
C SER A 166 -12.05 -1.58 -0.21
N ARG A 167 -11.93 -2.49 0.76
CA ARG A 167 -11.70 -3.92 0.54
C ARG A 167 -12.80 -4.56 -0.28
N ASP A 168 -14.06 -4.35 0.13
CA ASP A 168 -15.19 -4.99 -0.54
C ASP A 168 -15.39 -4.37 -1.94
N PHE A 169 -15.19 -3.06 -2.07
CA PHE A 169 -15.20 -2.41 -3.38
C PHE A 169 -14.13 -2.97 -4.32
N ALA A 170 -12.89 -3.12 -3.86
CA ALA A 170 -11.81 -3.71 -4.64
C ALA A 170 -12.19 -5.11 -5.16
N ARG A 171 -12.82 -5.93 -4.30
CA ARG A 171 -13.31 -7.26 -4.68
C ARG A 171 -14.42 -7.18 -5.73
N LEU A 172 -15.39 -6.27 -5.56
CA LEU A 172 -16.52 -6.08 -6.47
C LEU A 172 -16.08 -5.65 -7.87
N ILE A 173 -15.02 -4.84 -7.99
CA ILE A 173 -14.47 -4.45 -9.29
C ILE A 173 -13.52 -5.48 -9.90
N GLY A 174 -13.42 -6.68 -9.32
CA GLY A 174 -12.68 -7.81 -9.87
C GLY A 174 -11.24 -7.96 -9.40
N ILE A 175 -10.80 -7.26 -8.34
CA ILE A 175 -9.48 -7.49 -7.75
C ILE A 175 -9.52 -8.78 -6.91
N PRO A 176 -8.78 -9.85 -7.30
CA PRO A 176 -8.94 -11.17 -6.70
C PRO A 176 -8.31 -11.28 -5.30
N PHE A 177 -7.38 -10.39 -4.96
CA PHE A 177 -6.68 -10.36 -3.68
C PHE A 177 -6.89 -8.99 -3.05
N SER A 178 -7.71 -8.92 -2.00
CA SER A 178 -8.01 -7.69 -1.28
C SER A 178 -8.03 -7.97 0.21
N PHE A 179 -7.25 -7.20 0.97
CA PHE A 179 -7.00 -7.40 2.39
C PHE A 179 -7.10 -6.08 3.15
N THR A 180 -7.44 -6.17 4.44
CA THR A 180 -7.37 -5.04 5.38
C THR A 180 -6.51 -5.49 6.56
N PHE A 181 -5.52 -4.68 6.91
CA PHE A 181 -4.66 -4.91 8.06
C PHE A 181 -5.05 -3.94 9.17
N GLU A 182 -5.45 -4.50 10.31
CA GLU A 182 -5.55 -3.78 11.57
C GLU A 182 -4.27 -4.07 12.36
N LEU A 183 -3.44 -3.05 12.55
CA LEU A 183 -2.12 -3.18 13.19
C LEU A 183 -2.25 -3.17 14.73
N ARG A 184 -1.11 -3.17 15.44
CA ARG A 184 -1.12 -3.10 16.90
C ARG A 184 -1.95 -1.93 17.42
N ASP A 185 -2.60 -2.07 18.57
CA ASP A 185 -2.63 -3.23 19.48
C ASP A 185 -4.05 -3.81 19.64
N LYS A 186 -4.30 -4.58 20.71
CA LYS A 186 -5.64 -5.13 21.03
C LYS A 186 -6.47 -4.21 21.95
N GLY A 187 -6.13 -2.92 22.01
CA GLY A 187 -6.88 -1.91 22.75
C GLY A 187 -6.24 -1.43 24.06
N HIS A 188 -4.99 -1.78 24.37
CA HIS A 188 -4.32 -1.27 25.57
C HIS A 188 -3.94 0.20 25.40
N TYR A 189 -3.34 0.54 24.26
CA TYR A 189 -3.03 1.90 23.82
C TYR A 189 -3.99 2.37 22.71
N GLY A 190 -4.57 1.43 21.96
CA GLY A 190 -5.45 1.72 20.83
C GLY A 190 -4.76 2.64 19.81
N PHE A 191 -5.37 3.79 19.52
CA PHE A 191 -4.84 4.73 18.53
C PHE A 191 -3.63 5.53 19.00
N GLN A 192 -3.24 5.45 20.28
CA GLN A 192 -2.12 6.18 20.87
C GLN A 192 -0.96 5.25 21.20
N LEU A 193 -0.63 4.37 20.24
CA LEU A 193 0.47 3.42 20.35
C LEU A 193 1.81 4.14 20.64
N PRO A 194 2.55 3.74 21.69
CA PRO A 194 3.85 4.32 22.04
C PRO A 194 4.90 4.22 20.93
N GLU A 195 5.87 5.13 20.92
CA GLU A 195 6.91 5.19 19.88
C GLU A 195 7.80 3.95 19.83
N ASP A 196 8.11 3.36 20.99
CA ASP A 196 8.92 2.15 21.12
C ASP A 196 8.21 0.91 20.56
N GLN A 197 6.89 0.97 20.36
CA GLN A 197 6.10 -0.07 19.71
C GLN A 197 6.01 0.09 18.18
N ILE A 198 6.42 1.24 17.61
CA ILE A 198 6.29 1.50 16.16
C ILE A 198 7.14 0.51 15.36
N GLN A 199 8.43 0.37 15.70
CA GLN A 199 9.33 -0.49 14.95
C GLN A 199 8.89 -1.97 15.01
N PRO A 200 8.64 -2.58 16.19
CA PRO A 200 8.14 -3.96 16.25
C PRO A 200 6.83 -4.18 15.49
N ALA A 201 5.89 -3.23 15.55
CA ALA A 201 4.63 -3.31 14.81
C ALA A 201 4.83 -3.22 13.29
N CYS A 202 5.81 -2.43 12.83
CA CYS A 202 6.11 -2.33 11.40
C CYS A 202 6.83 -3.58 10.88
N GLU A 203 7.77 -4.14 11.65
CA GLU A 203 8.53 -5.33 11.28
C GLU A 203 7.62 -6.56 11.14
N GLU A 204 6.72 -6.79 12.11
CA GLU A 204 5.77 -7.92 12.02
C GLU A 204 4.77 -7.74 10.85
N ALA A 205 4.29 -6.51 10.64
CA ALA A 205 3.39 -6.20 9.54
C ALA A 205 4.07 -6.36 8.18
N TYR A 206 5.36 -5.99 8.09
CA TYR A 206 6.16 -6.15 6.88
C TYR A 206 6.26 -7.62 6.49
N GLN A 207 6.54 -8.52 7.45
CA GLN A 207 6.58 -9.96 7.17
C GLN A 207 5.23 -10.49 6.67
N GLY A 208 4.12 -10.06 7.28
CA GLY A 208 2.78 -10.43 6.86
C GLY A 208 2.45 -9.97 5.43
N VAL A 209 2.75 -8.71 5.12
CA VAL A 209 2.50 -8.12 3.79
C VAL A 209 3.40 -8.73 2.72
N LEU A 210 4.70 -8.91 3.00
CA LEU A 210 5.65 -9.52 2.06
C LEU A 210 5.25 -10.96 1.71
N SER A 211 4.73 -11.72 2.68
CA SER A 211 4.19 -13.07 2.47
C SER A 211 3.01 -13.07 1.49
N ILE A 212 2.07 -12.13 1.64
CA ILE A 212 0.94 -11.98 0.70
C ILE A 212 1.43 -11.61 -0.70
N ILE A 213 2.31 -10.63 -0.81
CA ILE A 213 2.86 -10.18 -2.10
C ILE A 213 3.57 -11.34 -2.81
N THR A 214 4.38 -12.09 -2.07
CA THR A 214 5.07 -13.29 -2.56
C THR A 214 4.09 -14.35 -3.05
N TYR A 215 3.04 -14.64 -2.28
CA TYR A 215 1.99 -15.59 -2.69
C TYR A 215 1.29 -15.15 -3.98
N VAL A 216 0.92 -13.87 -4.08
CA VAL A 216 0.25 -13.31 -5.26
C VAL A 216 1.17 -13.38 -6.48
N HIS A 217 2.45 -13.03 -6.33
CA HIS A 217 3.44 -13.15 -7.38
C HIS A 217 3.55 -14.59 -7.89
N ASP A 218 3.77 -15.56 -6.99
CA ASP A 218 4.04 -16.95 -7.38
C ASP A 218 2.83 -17.63 -8.00
N LYS A 219 1.64 -17.33 -7.48
CA LYS A 219 0.40 -17.81 -8.08
C LYS A 219 0.16 -17.25 -9.46
N THR A 220 0.60 -16.01 -9.72
CA THR A 220 0.34 -15.31 -10.98
C THR A 220 1.36 -15.64 -12.06
N PHE A 221 2.65 -15.71 -11.71
CA PHE A 221 3.74 -15.77 -12.70
C PHE A 221 4.45 -17.13 -12.75
N ILE A 222 4.50 -17.88 -11.64
CA ILE A 222 5.18 -19.18 -11.62
C ILE A 222 4.19 -20.30 -11.98
N ARG A 223 3.06 -20.38 -11.27
CA ARG A 223 2.07 -21.44 -11.53
C ARG A 223 1.31 -21.25 -12.85
N GLY A 224 1.11 -20.00 -13.28
CA GLY A 224 0.51 -19.69 -14.58
C GLY A 224 1.36 -20.14 -15.78
N ALA A 225 2.69 -20.14 -15.64
CA ALA A 225 3.60 -20.61 -16.68
C ALA A 225 3.52 -22.14 -16.88
N ALA A 226 3.36 -22.92 -15.80
CA ALA A 226 3.26 -24.37 -15.87
C ALA A 226 2.02 -24.86 -16.66
N THR A 227 0.90 -24.14 -16.59
CA THR A 227 -0.31 -24.43 -17.38
C THR A 227 -0.17 -24.09 -18.86
N GLY A 228 0.73 -23.18 -19.24
CA GLY A 228 1.02 -22.87 -20.64
C GLY A 228 1.87 -23.92 -21.34
N ILE A 229 2.84 -24.51 -20.62
CA ILE A 229 3.73 -25.56 -21.13
C ILE A 229 2.97 -26.87 -21.38
N THR A 230 1.99 -27.22 -20.54
CA THR A 230 1.16 -28.40 -20.79
C THR A 230 0.30 -28.22 -22.04
N ALA A 231 -0.31 -27.05 -22.24
CA ALA A 231 -1.14 -26.78 -23.42
C ALA A 231 -0.35 -26.84 -24.75
N THR A 232 0.88 -26.35 -24.79
CA THR A 232 1.75 -26.48 -25.98
C THR A 232 2.21 -27.92 -26.20
N LEU A 233 2.53 -28.68 -25.15
CA LEU A 233 2.87 -30.10 -25.27
C LEU A 233 1.69 -30.94 -25.79
N TRP A 234 0.47 -30.74 -25.29
CA TRP A 234 -0.74 -31.42 -25.80
C TRP A 234 -1.02 -31.09 -27.27
N SER A 235 -0.78 -29.84 -27.68
CA SER A 235 -0.94 -29.41 -29.07
C SER A 235 0.08 -30.06 -30.01
N VAL A 236 1.33 -30.21 -29.57
CA VAL A 236 2.40 -30.89 -30.33
C VAL A 236 2.14 -32.40 -30.41
N PHE A 237 1.68 -33.02 -29.33
CA PHE A 237 1.31 -34.44 -29.35
C PHE A 237 0.10 -34.72 -30.27
N LEU A 238 -0.89 -33.84 -30.30
CA LEU A 238 -2.04 -33.97 -31.21
C LEU A 238 -1.62 -33.79 -32.69
N ALA A 239 -0.72 -32.85 -32.96
CA ALA A 239 -0.18 -32.63 -34.31
C ALA A 239 0.67 -33.82 -34.81
N LEU A 240 1.50 -34.41 -33.93
CA LEU A 240 2.28 -35.61 -34.26
C LEU A 240 1.39 -36.83 -34.52
N TRP A 241 0.31 -37.01 -33.75
CA TRP A 241 -0.64 -38.11 -33.94
C TRP A 241 -1.41 -38.02 -35.26
N LEU A 242 -1.81 -36.81 -35.68
CA LEU A 242 -2.46 -36.59 -36.97
C LEU A 242 -1.52 -36.83 -38.16
N SER A 243 -0.22 -36.54 -38.01
CA SER A 243 0.77 -36.80 -39.06
C SER A 243 1.16 -38.28 -39.20
N SER A 244 0.96 -39.12 -38.18
CA SER A 244 1.22 -40.57 -38.24
C SER A 244 0.03 -41.42 -38.70
N ALA A 245 -1.16 -40.82 -38.81
CA ALA A 245 -2.39 -41.50 -39.22
C ALA A 245 -2.67 -41.42 -40.74
N THR A 246 -1.69 -40.95 -41.53
CA THR A 246 -1.80 -40.80 -42.99
C THR A 246 -0.62 -41.47 -43.72
N VAL A 247 -0.42 -42.77 -43.49
CA VAL A 247 0.17 -43.73 -44.45
C VAL A 247 -0.44 -45.10 -44.21
#